data_AF-A0A968N552-F1
#
_entry.id   AF-A0A968N552-F1
#
_cell.length_a   1.000
_cell.length_b   1.000
_cell.length_c   1.000
_cell.angle_alpha   90.00
_cell.angle_beta   90.00
_cell.angle_gamma   90.00
#
_symmetry.space_group_name_H-M   'P 1'
#
loop_
_entity.id
_entity.type
_entity.pdbx_description
1 polymer ?
#
loop_
_entity_poly.entity_id
_entity_poly.type
_entity_poly.pdbx_seq_one_letter_code
_entity_poly.pdbx_strand_id
1 'polypeptide(L)'
;MAPIILLPFLVTAFTGVAYRLGKSWFGLSRDQVHFLMVIHEGEYLGDFLEPLYVLLNGLGLLFMLGTGCALFVQSVRRAGWLARRSPVSATDDSDPTA
;
A
#
# COMPACT_ATOMS: atom_id res chain seq x y z
N MET A 1 -17.30 2.30 8.87
CA MET A 1 -16.98 2.54 7.46
C MET A 1 -15.67 1.87 7.04
N ALA A 2 -14.56 2.06 7.76
CA ALA A 2 -13.25 1.48 7.40
C ALA A 2 -13.21 -0.05 7.09
N PRO A 3 -13.91 -0.95 7.83
CA PRO A 3 -13.81 -2.39 7.58
C PRO A 3 -14.44 -2.82 6.24
N ILE A 4 -15.48 -2.14 5.79
CA ILE A 4 -16.28 -2.56 4.62
C ILE A 4 -15.47 -2.46 3.32
N ILE A 5 -14.51 -1.52 3.25
CA ILE A 5 -13.62 -1.36 2.09
C ILE A 5 -12.31 -2.12 2.32
N LEU A 6 -11.77 -2.08 3.54
CA LEU A 6 -10.48 -2.69 3.84
C LEU A 6 -10.52 -4.22 3.77
N LEU A 7 -11.58 -4.84 4.28
CA LEU A 7 -11.71 -6.30 4.37
C LEU A 7 -11.77 -6.95 2.98
N PRO A 8 -12.65 -6.56 2.04
CA PRO A 8 -12.65 -7.12 0.70
C PRO A 8 -11.35 -6.86 -0.07
N PHE A 9 -10.75 -5.69 0.15
CA PHE A 9 -9.46 -5.36 -0.42
C PHE A 9 -8.33 -6.28 0.08
N LEU A 10 -8.31 -6.55 1.39
CA LEU A 10 -7.36 -7.49 1.98
C LEU A 10 -7.56 -8.88 1.40
N VAL A 11 -8.80 -9.34 1.35
CA VAL A 11 -9.15 -10.67 0.84
C VAL A 11 -8.67 -10.83 -0.60
N THR A 12 -8.99 -9.89 -1.50
CA THR A 12 -8.54 -9.95 -2.91
C THR A 12 -7.02 -9.92 -3.04
N ALA A 13 -6.32 -9.07 -2.27
CA ALA A 13 -4.86 -9.01 -2.31
C ALA A 13 -4.23 -10.32 -1.82
N PHE A 14 -4.70 -10.85 -0.68
CA PHE A 14 -4.19 -12.09 -0.10
C PHE A 14 -4.46 -13.30 -1.00
N THR A 15 -5.67 -13.43 -1.55
CA THR A 15 -6.00 -14.53 -2.45
C THR A 15 -5.19 -14.48 -3.75
N GLY A 16 -4.98 -13.29 -4.32
CA GLY A 16 -4.15 -13.13 -5.51
C GLY A 16 -2.68 -13.51 -5.29
N VAL A 17 -2.10 -13.06 -4.17
CA VAL A 17 -0.71 -13.40 -3.80
C VAL A 17 -0.57 -14.89 -3.48
N ALA A 18 -1.49 -15.45 -2.69
CA ALA A 18 -1.47 -16.87 -2.35
C ALA A 18 -1.70 -17.77 -3.57
N TYR A 19 -2.52 -17.37 -4.55
CA TYR A 19 -2.70 -18.09 -5.82
C TYR A 19 -1.39 -18.14 -6.59
N ARG A 20 -0.71 -16.98 -6.68
CA ARG A 20 0.55 -16.88 -7.42
C ARG A 20 1.65 -17.70 -6.75
N LEU A 21 1.82 -17.58 -5.43
CA LEU A 21 2.79 -18.37 -4.66
C LEU A 21 2.49 -19.88 -4.74
N GLY A 22 1.22 -20.28 -4.56
CA GLY A 22 0.79 -21.66 -4.67
C GLY A 22 1.16 -22.30 -6.01
N LYS A 23 0.93 -21.58 -7.11
CA LYS A 23 1.26 -22.06 -8.45
C LYS A 23 2.75 -21.99 -8.78
N SER A 24 3.41 -20.87 -8.46
CA SER A 24 4.77 -20.60 -8.93
C SER A 24 5.88 -21.12 -8.02
N TRP A 25 5.64 -21.20 -6.70
CA TRP A 25 6.64 -21.64 -5.74
C TRP A 25 6.35 -23.05 -5.23
N PHE A 26 5.08 -23.38 -5.00
CA PHE A 26 4.68 -24.69 -4.48
C PHE A 26 4.27 -25.69 -5.56
N GLY A 27 4.18 -25.27 -6.82
CA GLY A 27 3.84 -26.14 -7.94
C GLY A 27 2.43 -26.76 -7.86
N LEU A 28 1.51 -26.15 -7.10
CA LEU A 28 0.15 -26.64 -6.95
C LEU A 28 -0.59 -26.63 -8.28
N SER A 29 -1.42 -27.65 -8.50
CA SER A 29 -2.24 -27.75 -9.71
C SER A 29 -3.35 -26.69 -9.70
N ARG A 30 -3.85 -26.35 -10.89
CA ARG A 30 -4.91 -25.32 -11.05
C ARG A 30 -6.13 -25.61 -10.19
N ASP A 31 -6.51 -26.88 -10.08
CA ASP A 31 -7.70 -27.30 -9.34
C ASP A 31 -7.56 -27.07 -7.82
N GLN A 32 -6.36 -27.22 -7.28
CA GLN A 32 -6.09 -27.00 -5.86
C GLN A 32 -6.15 -25.53 -5.46
N VAL A 33 -5.78 -24.62 -6.37
CA VAL A 33 -5.75 -23.17 -6.13
C VAL A 33 -6.95 -22.43 -6.73
N HIS A 34 -7.82 -23.11 -7.48
CA HIS A 34 -8.95 -22.49 -8.16
C HIS A 34 -9.95 -21.85 -7.19
N PHE A 35 -10.21 -22.47 -6.04
CA PHE A 35 -11.08 -21.91 -5.00
C PHE A 35 -10.65 -20.49 -4.58
N LEU A 36 -9.36 -20.21 -4.70
CA LEU A 36 -8.78 -18.93 -4.33
C LEU A 36 -9.15 -17.84 -5.35
N MET A 37 -9.34 -18.19 -6.62
CA MET A 37 -9.87 -17.27 -7.63
C MET A 37 -11.36 -16.98 -7.42
N VAL A 38 -12.16 -17.98 -7.04
CA VAL A 38 -13.58 -17.77 -6.68
C VAL A 38 -13.72 -16.70 -5.57
N ILE A 39 -12.84 -16.75 -4.57
CA ILE A 39 -12.79 -15.74 -3.49
C ILE A 39 -12.18 -14.41 -3.97
N HIS A 40 -11.18 -14.46 -4.85
CA HIS A 40 -10.51 -13.28 -5.40
C HIS A 40 -11.43 -12.42 -6.26
N GLU A 41 -12.16 -13.05 -7.18
CA GLU A 41 -13.07 -12.39 -8.11
C GLU A 41 -14.40 -12.05 -7.42
N GLY A 42 -14.73 -12.77 -6.34
CA GLY A 42 -15.99 -12.56 -5.63
C GLY A 42 -17.18 -13.14 -6.39
N GLU A 43 -16.95 -14.22 -7.15
CA GLU A 43 -17.95 -14.93 -7.95
C GLU A 43 -19.20 -15.32 -7.11
N TYR A 44 -19.01 -15.54 -5.81
CA TYR A 44 -20.11 -15.82 -4.85
C TYR A 44 -21.10 -14.65 -4.66
N LEU A 45 -20.78 -13.43 -5.12
CA LEU A 45 -21.69 -12.27 -5.10
C LEU A 45 -22.65 -12.26 -6.32
N GLY A 46 -22.43 -13.11 -7.31
CA GLY A 46 -23.22 -13.21 -8.54
C GLY A 46 -22.80 -12.22 -9.65
N ASP A 47 -23.24 -12.52 -10.87
CA ASP A 47 -22.76 -11.95 -12.14
C ASP A 47 -22.79 -10.41 -12.23
N PHE A 48 -23.67 -9.74 -11.50
CA PHE A 48 -23.78 -8.27 -11.51
C PHE A 48 -22.86 -7.58 -10.49
N LEU A 49 -22.70 -8.18 -9.31
CA LEU A 49 -21.94 -7.61 -8.21
C LEU A 49 -20.45 -7.94 -8.30
N GLU A 50 -20.08 -9.04 -8.94
CA GLU A 50 -18.70 -9.44 -9.22
C GLU A 50 -17.90 -8.35 -9.95
N PRO A 51 -18.30 -7.85 -11.13
CA PRO A 51 -17.53 -6.82 -11.84
C PRO A 51 -17.48 -5.49 -11.07
N LEU A 52 -18.54 -5.16 -10.33
CA LEU A 52 -18.56 -3.97 -9.47
C LEU A 52 -17.56 -4.09 -8.32
N TYR A 53 -17.50 -5.26 -7.69
CA TYR A 53 -16.56 -5.58 -6.62
C TYR A 53 -15.10 -5.46 -7.08
N VAL A 54 -14.77 -6.07 -8.23
CA VAL A 54 -13.42 -6.00 -8.81
C VAL A 54 -13.06 -4.56 -9.19
N LEU A 55 -13.99 -3.81 -9.78
CA LEU A 55 -13.78 -2.40 -10.16
C LEU A 55 -13.50 -1.52 -8.94
N LEU A 56 -14.29 -1.65 -7.87
CA LEU A 56 -14.10 -0.88 -6.64
C LEU A 56 -12.76 -1.20 -5.96
N ASN A 57 -12.38 -2.48 -5.91
CA ASN A 57 -11.08 -2.89 -5.37
C ASN A 57 -9.92 -2.29 -6.20
N GLY A 58 -10.00 -2.36 -7.54
CA GLY A 58 -9.00 -1.77 -8.42
C GLY A 58 -8.87 -0.25 -8.25
N LEU A 59 -10.00 0.46 -8.16
CA LEU A 59 -10.02 1.91 -7.96
C LEU A 59 -9.50 2.30 -6.58
N GLY A 60 -9.86 1.55 -5.54
CA GLY A 60 -9.34 1.70 -4.19
C GLY A 60 -7.83 1.51 -4.10
N LEU A 61 -7.29 0.48 -4.80
CA LEU A 61 -5.84 0.25 -4.88
C LEU A 61 -5.15 1.43 -5.54
N LEU A 62 -5.67 1.90 -6.67
CA LEU A 62 -5.07 3.01 -7.42
C LEU A 62 -5.06 4.30 -6.60
N PHE A 63 -6.14 4.57 -5.86
CA PHE A 63 -6.23 5.70 -4.95
C PHE A 63 -5.24 5.59 -3.78
N MET A 64 -5.15 4.42 -3.14
CA MET A 64 -4.17 4.16 -2.07
C MET A 64 -2.73 4.28 -2.56
N LEU A 65 -2.43 3.79 -3.76
CA LEU A 65 -1.10 3.90 -4.35
C LEU A 65 -0.76 5.37 -4.66
N GLY A 66 -1.70 6.12 -5.24
CA GLY A 66 -1.50 7.55 -5.53
C GLY A 66 -1.26 8.37 -4.26
N THR A 67 -2.10 8.18 -3.24
CA THR A 67 -1.97 8.88 -1.95
C THR A 67 -0.71 8.45 -1.20
N GLY A 68 -0.40 7.15 -1.17
CA GLY A 68 0.83 6.62 -0.58
C GLY A 68 2.09 7.17 -1.24
N CYS A 69 2.14 7.22 -2.58
CA CYS A 69 3.24 7.83 -3.33
C CYS A 69 3.39 9.33 -3.03
N ALA A 70 2.28 10.08 -2.98
CA ALA A 70 2.32 11.50 -2.65
C ALA A 70 2.88 11.75 -1.23
N LEU A 71 2.44 10.96 -0.24
CA LEU A 71 2.93 11.01 1.13
C LEU A 71 4.41 10.60 1.22
N PHE A 72 4.83 9.57 0.47
CA PHE A 72 6.23 9.13 0.42
C PHE A 72 7.14 10.23 -0.14
N VAL A 73 6.78 10.83 -1.28
CA VAL A 73 7.52 11.95 -1.87
C VAL A 73 7.58 13.14 -0.90
N GLN A 74 6.47 13.47 -0.24
CA GLN A 74 6.44 14.53 0.77
C GLN A 74 7.36 14.21 1.95
N SER A 75 7.35 12.97 2.44
CA SER A 75 8.19 12.51 3.55
C SER A 75 9.68 12.64 3.20
N VAL A 76 10.08 12.16 2.02
CA VAL A 76 11.47 12.26 1.54
C VAL A 76 11.91 13.72 1.42
N ARG A 77 11.05 14.60 0.86
CA ARG A 77 11.35 16.04 0.77
C ARG A 77 11.47 16.72 2.13
N ARG A 78 10.67 16.29 3.12
CA ARG A 78 10.71 16.84 4.49
C ARG A 78 11.93 16.35 5.28
N ALA A 79 12.34 15.09 5.08
CA ALA A 79 13.55 14.54 5.68
C ALA A 79 14.82 15.30 5.24
N GLY A 80 14.87 15.80 3.99
CA GLY A 80 15.94 16.66 3.50
C GLY A 80 16.04 18.04 4.17
N TRP A 81 15.00 18.50 4.88
CA TRP A 81 15.00 19.78 5.60
C TRP A 81 15.49 19.65 7.06
N LEU A 82 15.32 18.48 7.68
CA LEU A 82 15.87 18.17 9.00
C LEU A 82 17.40 18.02 9.00
N ALA A 83 18.01 17.79 7.84
CA ALA A 83 19.47 17.78 7.66
C ALA A 83 20.12 19.18 7.71
N ARG A 84 19.33 20.26 7.85
CA ARG A 84 19.80 21.66 7.99
C ARG A 84 19.49 22.25 9.36
N ARG A 85 19.67 21.49 10.45
CA ARG A 85 19.91 22.13 11.75
C ARG A 85 21.36 22.59 11.78
N SER A 86 21.59 23.82 11.34
CA SER A 86 22.86 24.53 11.47
C SER A 86 23.35 24.45 12.92
N PRO A 87 24.64 24.18 13.17
CA PRO A 87 25.19 24.33 14.50
C PRO A 87 25.16 25.83 14.85
N VAL A 88 24.22 26.23 15.69
CA VAL A 88 24.25 27.51 16.40
C VAL A 88 24.93 27.27 17.73
N SER A 89 26.24 27.52 17.78
CA SER A 89 27.08 27.75 18.96
C SER A 89 28.54 27.66 18.49
N ALA A 90 29.47 28.56 18.77
CA ALA A 90 29.53 29.67 19.69
C ALA A 90 30.69 30.56 19.22
N THR A 91 30.51 31.87 19.26
CA THR A 91 31.57 32.91 19.31
C THR A 91 30.85 34.25 19.48
N ASP A 92 30.04 34.29 20.54
CA ASP A 92 29.95 35.48 21.37
C ASP A 92 31.06 35.31 22.43
N ASP A 93 31.65 36.39 22.91
CA ASP A 93 32.81 36.44 23.82
C ASP A 93 34.21 36.44 23.19
N SER A 94 34.54 37.46 22.40
CA SER A 94 35.85 38.11 22.52
C SER A 94 35.84 39.53 21.93
N ASP A 95 35.19 40.47 22.62
CA ASP A 95 35.57 41.88 22.54
C ASP A 95 35.44 42.57 23.91
N PRO A 96 36.55 42.71 24.64
CA PRO A 96 36.79 43.89 25.43
C PRO A 96 37.90 44.67 24.72
N THR A 97 37.50 45.71 24.01
CA THR A 97 38.39 46.65 23.33
C THR A 97 39.57 47.05 24.21
N ALA A 98 40.73 46.65 23.71
CA ALA A 98 42.05 47.21 23.99
C ALA A 98 42.20 48.61 23.38
#